data_AF-A0A959GCF2-F1
#
_entry.id   AF-A0A959GCF2-F1
#
_cell.length_a   1.000
_cell.length_b   1.000
_cell.length_c   1.000
_cell.angle_alpha   90.00
_cell.angle_beta   90.00
_cell.angle_gamma   90.00
#
_symmetry.space_group_name_H-M   'P 1'
#
loop_
_entity.id
_entity.type
_entity.pdbx_description
1 polymer ?
#
loop_
_entity_poly.entity_id
_entity_poly.type
_entity_poly.pdbx_seq_one_letter_code
_entity_poly.pdbx_strand_id
1 'polypeptide(L)'
;EGKGTCFTCHGMFGEGGIGPNMTDQYWIHGGGIKDLFKTIKYGVPEKGMISWKDQLKPAEMHQVASYILTLQGTNPPNPKEPQGDLYQQVDNAAPADSSSTEVKGQDGGTIGMSE
;
A
#
# COMPACT_ATOMS: atom_id res chain seq x y z
N GLU A 1 16.08 21.71 3.49
CA GLU A 1 16.88 20.53 3.86
C GLU A 1 16.22 19.86 5.06
N GLY A 2 16.09 18.52 5.09
CA GLY A 2 15.57 17.79 6.26
C GLY A 2 14.20 17.09 6.12
N LYS A 3 13.74 16.74 4.92
CA LYS A 3 12.65 15.76 4.76
C LYS A 3 13.28 14.43 4.43
N GLY A 4 13.48 13.59 5.45
CA GLY A 4 14.23 12.36 5.27
C GLY A 4 13.60 11.49 4.17
N THR A 5 14.48 10.86 3.41
CA THR A 5 14.18 10.30 2.10
C THR A 5 13.80 8.84 2.27
N CYS A 6 12.50 8.55 2.42
CA CYS A 6 11.97 7.18 2.54
C CYS A 6 12.54 6.26 1.45
N PHE A 7 12.69 6.80 0.24
CA PHE A 7 13.23 6.11 -0.93
C PHE A 7 14.68 5.64 -0.76
N THR A 8 15.48 6.28 0.09
CA THR A 8 16.89 5.88 0.29
C THR A 8 16.98 4.48 0.86
N CYS A 9 16.02 4.08 1.69
CA CYS A 9 15.96 2.73 2.24
C CYS A 9 15.01 1.82 1.46
N HIS A 10 13.90 2.37 0.97
CA HIS A 10 12.80 1.58 0.38
C HIS A 10 12.72 1.63 -1.14
N GLY A 11 13.68 2.25 -1.81
CA GLY A 11 13.66 2.39 -3.26
C GLY A 11 12.73 3.51 -3.74
N MET A 12 12.94 3.94 -4.99
CA MET A 12 12.21 5.08 -5.56
C MET A 12 10.74 4.74 -5.87
N PHE A 13 10.46 3.46 -6.09
CA PHE A 13 9.16 2.88 -6.39
C PHE A 13 8.60 2.06 -5.22
N GLY A 14 9.25 2.08 -4.05
CA GLY A 14 8.88 1.24 -2.92
C GLY A 14 9.33 -0.22 -3.06
N GLU A 15 10.19 -0.51 -4.03
CA GLU A 15 10.70 -1.84 -4.38
C GLU A 15 11.55 -2.48 -3.27
N GLY A 16 11.94 -1.70 -2.27
CA GLY A 16 12.78 -2.13 -1.15
C GLY A 16 14.27 -1.84 -1.38
N GLY A 17 15.10 -2.38 -0.49
CA GLY A 17 16.53 -2.18 -0.47
C GLY A 17 17.06 -2.48 0.93
N ILE A 18 17.52 -1.43 1.63
CA ILE A 18 17.80 -1.51 3.07
C ILE A 18 16.50 -1.87 3.81
N GLY A 19 15.42 -1.17 3.48
CA GLY A 19 14.07 -1.43 3.97
C GLY A 19 13.34 -2.53 3.16
N PRO A 20 12.17 -2.97 3.65
CA PRO A 20 11.32 -3.92 2.95
C PRO A 20 10.69 -3.36 1.67
N ASN A 21 10.29 -4.29 0.81
CA ASN A 21 9.39 -4.05 -0.31
C ASN A 21 8.01 -3.61 0.22
N MET A 22 7.41 -2.59 -0.41
CA MET A 22 6.06 -2.11 -0.10
C MET A 22 5.07 -2.39 -1.23
N THR A 23 5.51 -3.03 -2.32
CA THR A 23 4.67 -3.28 -3.49
C THR A 23 3.97 -4.63 -3.45
N ASP A 24 4.29 -5.50 -2.49
CA ASP A 24 3.67 -6.82 -2.33
C ASP A 24 2.67 -6.89 -1.16
N GLN A 25 2.16 -8.09 -0.88
CA GLN A 25 1.15 -8.35 0.14
C GLN A 25 1.73 -8.81 1.50
N TYR A 26 3.05 -8.86 1.63
CA TYR A 26 3.73 -9.38 2.81
C TYR A 26 4.25 -8.24 3.69
N TRP A 27 3.96 -8.30 4.98
CA TRP A 27 4.25 -7.22 5.92
C TRP A 27 4.87 -7.75 7.20
N ILE A 28 5.92 -7.06 7.67
CA ILE A 28 6.62 -7.38 8.93
C ILE A 28 5.86 -6.80 10.15
N HIS A 29 5.18 -5.67 9.97
CA HIS A 29 4.56 -4.89 11.06
C HIS A 29 3.06 -4.61 10.84
N GLY A 30 2.41 -5.39 9.96
CA GLY A 30 1.04 -5.15 9.49
C GLY A 30 0.98 -4.18 8.31
N GLY A 31 0.05 -4.43 7.39
CA GLY A 31 -0.09 -3.67 6.14
C GLY A 31 -1.28 -2.71 6.11
N GLY A 32 -2.01 -2.55 7.21
CA GLY A 32 -3.18 -1.67 7.29
C GLY A 32 -2.81 -0.21 7.55
N ILE A 33 -3.72 0.72 7.27
CA ILE A 33 -3.48 2.16 7.47
C ILE A 33 -3.04 2.52 8.89
N LYS A 34 -3.60 1.83 9.91
CA LYS A 34 -3.23 2.04 11.32
C LYS A 34 -1.82 1.53 11.63
N ASP A 35 -1.46 0.40 11.04
CA ASP A 35 -0.16 -0.24 11.22
C ASP A 35 0.95 0.58 10.56
N LEU A 36 0.71 1.02 9.32
CA LEU A 36 1.60 1.93 8.59
C LEU A 36 1.78 3.25 9.32
N PHE A 37 0.69 3.88 9.77
CA PHE A 37 0.76 5.12 10.54
C PHE A 37 1.58 4.95 11.82
N LYS A 38 1.36 3.86 12.57
CA LYS A 38 2.10 3.55 13.79
C LYS A 38 3.59 3.35 13.50
N THR A 39 3.91 2.61 12.44
CA THR A 39 5.28 2.31 12.01
C THR A 39 6.00 3.57 11.56
N ILE A 40 5.37 4.45 10.79
CA ILE A 40 5.93 5.75 10.42
C ILE A 40 6.14 6.61 11.68
N LYS A 41 5.13 6.70 12.56
CA LYS A 41 5.22 7.55 13.75
C LYS A 41 6.39 7.15 14.65
N TYR A 42 6.48 5.88 15.00
CA TYR A 42 7.46 5.41 16.00
C TYR A 42 8.76 4.88 15.39
N GLY A 43 8.79 4.62 14.09
CA GLY A 43 9.91 3.95 13.44
C GLY A 43 10.07 2.51 13.91
N VAL A 44 11.19 1.92 13.52
CA VAL A 44 11.69 0.62 14.00
C VAL A 44 13.18 0.79 14.29
N PRO A 45 13.57 1.49 15.38
CA PRO A 45 14.95 1.93 15.59
C PRO A 45 15.95 0.78 15.67
N GLU A 46 15.54 -0.35 16.25
CA GLU A 46 16.35 -1.58 16.31
C GLU A 46 16.70 -2.16 14.93
N LYS A 47 15.95 -1.76 13.90
CA LYS A 47 16.15 -2.14 12.49
C LYS A 47 16.59 -0.94 11.62
N GLY A 48 16.94 0.20 12.24
CA GLY A 48 17.45 1.38 11.56
C GLY A 48 16.40 2.33 10.98
N MET A 49 15.10 2.02 11.07
CA MET A 49 14.05 2.97 10.67
C MET A 49 13.81 3.98 11.81
N ILE A 50 14.12 5.24 11.55
CA ILE A 50 13.94 6.32 12.53
C ILE A 50 12.46 6.59 12.85
N SER A 51 12.20 7.20 14.00
CA SER A 51 10.89 7.76 14.32
C SER A 51 10.66 9.07 13.55
N TRP A 52 9.45 9.23 13.01
CA TRP A 52 9.05 10.45 12.28
C TRP A 52 8.12 11.37 13.05
N LYS A 53 7.72 11.01 14.27
CA LYS A 53 6.76 11.80 15.09
C LYS A 53 7.18 13.26 15.32
N ASP A 54 8.49 13.53 15.33
CA ASP A 54 9.06 14.86 15.58
C ASP A 54 9.37 15.62 14.27
N GLN A 55 9.28 14.93 13.12
CA GLN A 55 9.57 15.49 11.79
C GLN A 55 8.30 15.70 10.95
N LEU A 56 7.27 14.90 11.15
CA LEU A 56 6.02 14.91 10.40
C LEU A 56 4.82 15.17 11.32
N LYS A 57 3.90 16.02 10.86
CA LYS A 57 2.60 16.19 11.51
C LYS A 57 1.75 14.93 11.32
N PRO A 58 0.74 14.68 12.19
CA PRO A 58 -0.17 13.54 12.03
C PRO A 58 -0.83 13.47 10.64
N ALA A 59 -1.26 14.58 10.07
CA ALA A 59 -1.83 14.61 8.73
C ALA A 59 -0.83 14.17 7.64
N GLU A 60 0.45 14.58 7.75
CA GLU A 60 1.50 14.19 6.82
C GLU A 60 1.83 12.69 6.96
N MET A 61 1.89 12.17 8.19
CA MET A 61 2.07 10.72 8.41
C MET A 61 0.92 9.90 7.82
N HIS A 62 -0.31 10.40 7.90
CA HIS A 62 -1.47 9.76 7.29
C HIS A 62 -1.41 9.78 5.75
N GLN A 63 -0.97 10.90 5.15
CA GLN A 63 -0.75 11.00 3.71
C GLN A 63 0.33 10.04 3.23
N VAL A 64 1.45 9.93 3.96
CA VAL A 64 2.51 8.96 3.65
C VAL A 64 2.00 7.53 3.76
N ALA A 65 1.29 7.19 4.83
CA ALA A 65 0.70 5.85 4.98
C ALA A 65 -0.28 5.52 3.85
N SER A 66 -1.10 6.49 3.43
CA SER A 66 -2.04 6.34 2.31
C SER A 66 -1.32 6.14 0.98
N TYR A 67 -0.25 6.90 0.73
CA TYR A 67 0.58 6.73 -0.45
C TYR A 67 1.22 5.33 -0.52
N ILE A 68 1.73 4.82 0.61
CA ILE A 68 2.31 3.47 0.67
C ILE A 68 1.29 2.42 0.26
N LEU A 69 0.03 2.54 0.71
CA LEU A 69 -1.03 1.61 0.30
C LEU A 69 -1.27 1.61 -1.22
N THR A 70 -1.05 2.73 -1.91
CA THR A 70 -1.19 2.78 -3.38
C THR A 70 -0.07 2.06 -4.13
N LEU A 71 1.04 1.72 -3.46
CA LEU A 71 2.15 1.00 -4.07
C LEU A 71 1.91 -0.51 -4.14
N GLN A 72 1.04 -1.05 -3.28
CA GLN A 72 0.75 -2.47 -3.28
C GLN A 72 0.11 -2.91 -4.61
N GLY A 73 0.63 -3.99 -5.19
CA GLY A 73 0.25 -4.50 -6.49
C GLY A 73 0.97 -3.85 -7.68
N THR A 74 1.84 -2.86 -7.45
CA THR A 74 2.72 -2.34 -8.50
C THR A 74 3.86 -3.32 -8.81
N ASN A 75 4.44 -3.21 -10.02
CA ASN A 75 5.52 -4.07 -10.50
C ASN A 75 6.77 -3.26 -10.83
N PRO A 76 7.59 -2.88 -9.83
CA PRO A 76 8.83 -2.16 -10.08
C PRO A 76 9.85 -3.06 -10.78
N PRO A 77 10.91 -2.51 -11.41
CA PRO A 77 11.89 -3.31 -12.16
C PRO A 77 12.69 -4.32 -11.32
N ASN A 78 12.94 -4.01 -10.04
CA ASN A 78 13.80 -4.80 -9.15
C ASN A 78 13.17 -4.93 -7.75
N PRO A 79 11.99 -5.57 -7.60
CA PRO A 79 11.38 -5.76 -6.30
C PRO A 79 12.25 -6.65 -5.43
N LYS A 80 12.46 -6.26 -4.19
CA LYS A 80 13.03 -7.13 -3.16
C LYS A 80 12.04 -8.25 -2.86
N GLU A 81 12.57 -9.44 -2.57
CA GLU A 81 11.77 -10.61 -2.19
C GLU A 81 10.82 -10.30 -1.02
N PRO A 82 9.62 -10.89 -0.99
CA PRO A 82 8.63 -10.65 0.06
C PRO A 82 9.17 -10.89 1.47
N GLN A 83 8.76 -10.05 2.42
CA GLN A 83 9.22 -10.11 3.81
C GLN A 83 8.07 -10.02 4.81
N GLY A 84 8.10 -10.90 5.81
CA GLY A 84 7.05 -10.97 6.83
C GLY A 84 5.92 -11.90 6.42
N ASP A 85 4.72 -11.63 6.92
CA ASP A 85 3.57 -12.49 6.75
C ASP A 85 2.60 -11.92 5.72
N LEU A 86 1.90 -12.81 5.00
CA LEU A 86 0.83 -12.40 4.10
C LEU A 86 -0.23 -11.65 4.91
N TYR A 87 -0.44 -10.38 4.60
CA TYR A 87 -1.40 -9.55 5.30
C TYR A 87 -2.77 -9.65 4.62
N GLN A 88 -3.74 -10.17 5.35
CA GLN A 88 -5.15 -10.12 4.96
C GLN A 88 -5.80 -8.97 5.73
N GLN A 89 -6.31 -7.98 5.01
CA GLN A 89 -7.19 -6.99 5.63
C GLN A 89 -8.44 -7.74 6.10
N VAL A 90 -8.60 -7.87 7.40
CA VAL A 90 -9.88 -8.31 7.96
C VAL A 90 -10.85 -7.15 7.83
N ASP A 91 -11.87 -7.35 7.01
CA ASP A 91 -12.83 -6.35 6.56
C ASP A 91 -13.68 -5.79 7.72
N ASN A 92 -13.09 -4.94 8.55
CA ASN A 92 -13.83 -3.97 9.35
C ASN A 92 -13.67 -2.59 8.70
N ALA A 93 -14.05 -2.51 7.43
CA ALA A 93 -14.19 -1.26 6.72
C ALA A 93 -15.55 -0.64 7.09
N ALA A 94 -15.52 0.51 7.76
CA ALA A 94 -16.60 1.48 7.60
C ALA A 94 -16.76 1.77 6.10
N PRO A 95 -17.98 1.98 5.57
CA PRO A 95 -18.23 1.92 4.14
C PRO A 95 -17.50 3.06 3.44
N ALA A 96 -16.43 2.71 2.70
CA ALA A 96 -15.88 3.58 1.68
C ALA A 96 -16.73 3.35 0.43
N ASP A 97 -17.60 4.33 0.15
CA ASP A 97 -18.30 4.45 -1.12
C ASP A 97 -17.27 4.49 -2.25
N SER A 98 -17.17 3.38 -2.96
CA SER A 98 -16.49 3.30 -4.26
C SER A 98 -17.33 2.35 -5.08
N SER A 99 -18.43 2.89 -5.59
CA SER A 99 -19.22 2.28 -6.65
C SER A 99 -18.30 1.95 -7.83
N SER A 100 -17.90 0.68 -7.92
CA SER A 100 -17.48 0.09 -9.17
C SER A 100 -18.74 -0.39 -9.87
N THR A 101 -19.13 0.40 -10.87
CA THR A 101 -20.24 0.11 -11.79
C THR A 101 -20.08 -1.30 -12.37
N GLU A 102 -21.02 -2.17 -12.01
CA GLU A 102 -21.16 -3.52 -12.55
C GLU A 102 -21.68 -3.42 -14.00
N VAL A 103 -20.84 -3.78 -14.98
CA VAL A 103 -21.28 -3.94 -16.37
C VAL A 103 -22.03 -5.28 -16.45
N LYS A 104 -23.35 -5.23 -16.25
CA LYS A 104 -24.25 -6.35 -16.52
C LYS A 104 -24.49 -6.47 -18.03
N GLY A 105 -23.75 -7.36 -18.68
CA GLY A 105 -24.03 -7.81 -20.04
C GLY A 105 -24.57 -9.24 -20.01
N GLN A 106 -25.90 -9.39 -19.97
CA GLN A 106 -26.56 -10.68 -20.13
C GLN A 106 -27.89 -10.51 -20.83
N ASP A 107 -27.93 -10.78 -22.14
CA ASP A 107 -29.05 -11.41 -22.81
C ASP A 107 -28.62 -12.00 -24.15
N GLY A 108 -28.86 -13.31 -24.30
CA GLY A 108 -28.95 -13.94 -25.60
C GLY A 108 -30.39 -13.75 -26.12
N GLY A 109 -30.52 -13.40 -27.40
CA GLY A 109 -31.80 -13.25 -28.07
C GLY A 109 -31.65 -13.34 -29.58
N THR A 110 -32.08 -14.47 -30.13
CA THR A 110 -32.15 -14.81 -31.56
C THR A 110 -33.16 -13.93 -32.32
N ILE A 111 -32.72 -13.34 -33.44
CA ILE A 111 -33.54 -12.96 -34.60
C ILE A 111 -32.65 -13.23 -35.83
N GLY A 112 -32.98 -14.11 -36.79
CA GLY A 112 -34.18 -14.09 -37.61
C GLY A 112 -33.92 -13.24 -38.85
N MET A 113 -33.08 -13.72 -39.78
CA MET A 113 -32.83 -13.05 -41.06
C MET A 113 -33.42 -13.88 -42.19
N SER A 114 -34.53 -13.37 -42.70
CA SER A 114 -35.15 -13.70 -43.97
C SER A 114 -34.39 -13.02 -45.11
N GLU A 115 -34.48 -13.63 -46.29
CA GLU A 115 -33.99 -13.23 -47.62
C GLU A 115 -32.56 -13.63 -48.00
#